data_AF-A0A7X6XNE3-F1
#
_entry.id   AF-A0A7X6XNE3-F1
#
_cell.length_a   1.000
_cell.length_b   1.000
_cell.length_c   1.000
_cell.angle_alpha   90.00
_cell.angle_beta   90.00
_cell.angle_gamma   90.00
#
_symmetry.space_group_name_H-M   'P 1'
#
loop_
_entity.id
_entity.type
_entity.pdbx_description
1 polymer ?
#
loop_
_entity_poly.entity_id
_entity_poly.type
_entity_poly.pdbx_seq_one_letter_code
_entity_poly.pdbx_strand_id
1 'polypeptide(L)' 'YRVTYDFARAAAALREQKLPEAFAQMVLQGRSLDAVLQPTPQEENP' A
#
# COMPACT_ATOMS: atom_id res chain seq x y z
N TYR A 1 15.55 -7.60 -11.26
CA TYR A 1 16.34 -6.80 -10.30
C TYR A 1 15.41 -6.24 -9.24
N ARG A 2 15.68 -6.48 -7.95
CA ARG A 2 14.96 -5.81 -6.84
C ARG A 2 15.92 -4.78 -6.25
N VAL A 3 15.47 -3.53 -6.18
CA VAL A 3 16.22 -2.43 -5.57
C VAL A 3 15.72 -2.28 -4.14
N THR A 4 16.63 -2.28 -3.18
CA THR A 4 16.32 -1.97 -1.80
C THR A 4 16.09 -0.46 -1.68
N TYR A 5 14.89 -0.04 -1.29
CA TYR A 5 14.57 1.35 -1.01
C TYR A 5 13.77 1.46 0.28
N ASP A 6 13.72 2.67 0.83
CA ASP A 6 13.01 2.94 2.08
C ASP A 6 11.51 3.12 1.80
N PHE A 7 10.76 2.05 2.06
CA PHE A 7 9.30 2.03 1.91
C PHE A 7 8.60 3.01 2.84
N ALA A 8 9.12 3.24 4.05
CA ALA A 8 8.51 4.15 5.01
C ALA A 8 8.64 5.60 4.54
N ARG A 9 9.82 5.97 4.03
CA ARG A 9 10.05 7.30 3.43
C ARG A 9 9.18 7.52 2.19
N ALA A 10 9.05 6.51 1.33
CA ALA A 10 8.18 6.59 0.17
C ALA A 10 6.70 6.74 0.57
N ALA A 11 6.21 5.96 1.53
CA ALA A 11 4.84 6.09 2.04
C ALA A 11 4.58 7.46 2.68
N ALA A 12 5.53 8.00 3.43
CA ALA A 12 5.44 9.35 4.01
C ALA A 12 5.33 10.42 2.92
N ALA A 13 6.18 10.38 1.90
CA ALA A 13 6.14 11.32 0.79
C ALA A 13 4.82 11.26 0.01
N LEU A 14 4.24 10.07 -0.15
CA LEU A 14 2.92 9.90 -0.80
C LEU A 14 1.82 10.60 0.01
N ARG A 15 1.85 10.49 1.34
CA ARG A 15 0.90 11.17 2.23
C ARG A 15 1.07 12.68 2.22
N GLU A 16 2.31 13.17 2.25
CA GLU A 16 2.62 14.61 2.17
C GLU A 16 2.13 15.24 0.87
N GLN A 17 2.20 14.48 -0.23
CA GLN A 17 1.67 14.90 -1.54
C GLN A 17 0.15 14.77 -1.66
N LYS A 18 -0.55 14.41 -0.58
CA LYS A 18 -2.01 14.20 -0.52
C LYS A 18 -2.50 13.18 -1.56
N LEU A 19 -1.65 12.21 -1.90
CA LEU A 19 -2.07 11.10 -2.75
C LEU A 19 -2.98 10.15 -1.94
N PRO A 20 -3.87 9.40 -2.62
CA PRO A 20 -4.73 8.45 -1.93
C PRO A 20 -3.94 7.43 -1.13
N GLU A 21 -4.42 7.11 0.08
CA GLU A 21 -3.73 6.18 1.00
C GLU A 21 -3.50 4.80 0.37
N ALA A 22 -4.33 4.41 -0.59
CA ALA A 22 -4.15 3.18 -1.36
C ALA A 22 -2.77 3.10 -2.06
N PHE A 23 -2.18 4.23 -2.46
CA PHE A 23 -0.81 4.26 -3.02
C PHE A 23 0.26 4.04 -1.94
N ALA A 24 0.08 4.60 -0.74
CA ALA A 24 0.98 4.33 0.37
C ALA A 24 0.93 2.84 0.76
N GLN A 25 -0.28 2.26 0.81
CA GLN A 25 -0.50 0.83 1.05
C GLN A 25 0.10 -0.04 -0.05
N MET A 26 0.02 0.39 -1.32
CA MET A 26 0.66 -0.30 -2.45
C MET A 26 2.18 -0.43 -2.24
N VAL A 27 2.83 0.67 -1.83
CA VAL A 27 4.27 0.69 -1.55
C VAL A 27 4.63 -0.14 -0.32
N LEU A 28 3.84 -0.05 0.76
CA LEU A 28 4.11 -0.77 2.00
C LEU A 28 3.87 -2.29 1.88
N GLN A 29 2.83 -2.70 1.18
CA GLN A 29 2.47 -4.11 1.01
C GLN A 29 3.18 -4.78 -0.17
N GLY A 30 3.78 -3.99 -1.07
CA GLY A 30 4.40 -4.50 -2.29
C GLY A 30 3.41 -5.18 -3.23
N ARG A 31 2.12 -4.84 -3.12
CA ARG A 31 1.02 -5.37 -3.95
C ARG A 31 0.57 -4.34 -4.96
N SER A 32 -0.15 -4.76 -6.00
CA SER A 32 -0.77 -3.82 -6.95
C SER A 32 -1.92 -3.04 -6.30
N LEU A 33 -2.28 -1.91 -6.89
CA LEU A 33 -3.39 -1.08 -6.43
C LEU A 33 -4.71 -1.88 -6.39
N ASP A 34 -5.00 -2.69 -7.41
CA ASP A 34 -6.18 -3.57 -7.43
C ASP A 34 -6.22 -4.56 -6.26
N ALA A 35 -5.06 -5.08 -5.84
CA ALA A 35 -4.97 -6.00 -4.72
C ALA A 35 -5.08 -5.29 -3.36
N VAL A 36 -4.78 -4.00 -3.30
CA VAL A 36 -4.97 -3.15 -2.10
C VAL A 36 -6.42 -2.68 -1.99
N LEU A 37 -7.07 -2.40 -3.11
CA LEU A 37 -8.46 -1.95 -3.15
C LEU A 37 -9.47 -3.10 -3.00
N GLN A 38 -9.04 -4.34 -3.24
CA GLN A 38 -9.84 -5.50 -2.90
C GLN A 38 -10.02 -5.56 -1.37
N PRO A 39 -11.26 -5.53 -0.86
CA PRO A 39 -11.49 -5.78 0.55
C PRO A 39 -10.94 -7.17 0.85
N THR A 40 -10.02 -7.27 1.81
CA THR A 40 -9.56 -8.57 2.31
C THR A 40 -10.78 -9.37 2.73
N PRO A 41 -11.03 -10.56 2.16
CA PRO A 41 -12.10 -11.42 2.62
C PRO A 41 -11.71 -12.05 3.96
N GLN A 42 -11.82 -11.29 5.05
CA GLN A 42 -11.73 -11.72 6.45
C GLN A 42 -12.60 -10.74 7.25
N GLU A 43 -13.68 -11.06 7.94
CA GLU A 43 -14.15 -12.30 8.58
C GLU A 43 -15.68 -12.47 8.38
N GLU A 44 -16.11 -13.47 7.61
CA GLU A 44 -17.32 -14.23 8.00
C GLU A 44 -16.83 -15.28 9.00
N ASN A 45 -16.99 -15.00 10.29
CA ASN A 45 -16.83 -15.99 11.36
C ASN A 45 -18.24 -16.21 11.96
N PRO A 46 -18.77 -17.45 11.97
CA PRO A 46 -20.17 -17.77 12.27
C PRO A 46 -20.64 -17.49 13.70
#